data_AF-A0A1H6QM93-F1
#
_entry.id   AF-A0A1H6QM93-F1
#
_cell.length_a   1.000
_cell.length_b   1.000
_cell.length_c   1.000
_cell.angle_alpha   90.00
_cell.angle_beta   90.00
_cell.angle_gamma   90.00
#
_symmetry.space_group_name_H-M   'P 1'
#
loop_
_entity.id
_entity.type
_entity.pdbx_description
1 polymer ?
#
loop_
_entity_poly.entity_id
_entity_poly.type
_entity_poly.pdbx_seq_one_letter_code
_entity_poly.pdbx_strand_id
1 'polypeptide(L)'
;MNEALPRRRAACRSLRVLAAIGLLLAAATPAGAQLSPRLTPGSVAGQLDAARQRLAGRADTAAVARQLQALAQDLRATLADRSTQPLTALDDRDRGRVLRAHAAAGLASDFADAAEACRAGESAAMAQALALSVRQLAQAPAEGKPMQATIDRVETSDHAPLFALRGTGKPMALALLGSELADPQCPDPQVTATDASGAPLPSQPRLTNVLPTRIEFEWPDTAALKPGSYVFHVRPQHKAFLVGCGAQPEAAVAVQVVPAPKFTVGYSLDAVCGHSDPRTVALGKGTLPPLEGYGATVAQAIDTSACIDPVAYRISATVGYADGASASAGPFEQSADANATVGLPGGLSLSWDPAVRQLFVRSGAPMCKGVR
;
A
#
# COMPACT_ATOMS: atom_id res chain seq x y z
N MET A 1 33.57 -61.44 -41.29
CA MET A 1 34.62 -60.71 -40.54
C MET A 1 34.58 -59.27 -40.97
N ASN A 2 34.39 -58.38 -39.99
CA ASN A 2 34.71 -56.94 -39.92
C ASN A 2 34.11 -56.01 -41.00
N GLU A 3 33.56 -54.84 -40.71
CA GLU A 3 33.42 -54.04 -39.49
C GLU A 3 32.29 -53.03 -39.75
N ALA A 4 31.60 -52.63 -38.68
CA ALA A 4 30.56 -51.61 -38.71
C ALA A 4 31.14 -50.21 -38.51
N LEU A 5 30.58 -49.18 -39.15
CA LEU A 5 30.05 -47.97 -38.50
C LEU A 5 29.39 -46.99 -39.53
N PRO A 6 28.47 -46.11 -39.08
CA PRO A 6 27.36 -45.62 -39.90
C PRO A 6 27.31 -44.09 -40.09
N ARG A 7 26.20 -43.66 -40.71
CA ARG A 7 25.52 -42.34 -40.68
C ARG A 7 26.01 -41.27 -41.66
N ARG A 8 25.22 -41.08 -42.72
CA ARG A 8 24.77 -39.79 -43.26
C ARG A 8 23.66 -40.01 -44.30
N ARG A 9 22.41 -39.75 -43.91
CA ARG A 9 21.22 -39.56 -44.76
C ARG A 9 20.21 -38.76 -43.93
N ALA A 10 19.41 -37.83 -44.41
CA ALA A 10 19.24 -37.26 -45.75
C ALA A 10 18.50 -35.91 -45.57
N ALA A 11 18.65 -35.05 -46.57
CA ALA A 11 17.96 -33.79 -46.70
C ALA A 11 16.53 -33.93 -47.25
N CYS A 12 15.78 -32.83 -47.10
CA CYS A 12 14.74 -32.30 -48.00
C CYS A 12 13.30 -32.79 -47.81
N ARG A 13 12.42 -31.89 -47.31
CA ARG A 13 11.33 -31.32 -48.12
C ARG A 13 10.66 -30.12 -47.43
N SER A 14 10.56 -29.07 -48.21
CA SER A 14 9.94 -27.77 -47.98
C SER A 14 8.41 -27.85 -47.95
N LEU A 15 7.74 -27.04 -47.14
CA LEU A 15 6.51 -26.35 -47.55
C LEU A 15 6.26 -25.09 -46.69
N ARG A 16 5.82 -24.05 -47.38
CA ARG A 16 5.64 -22.66 -46.94
C ARG A 16 4.47 -22.50 -45.98
N VAL A 17 4.66 -21.75 -44.88
CA VAL A 17 3.62 -20.86 -44.32
C VAL A 17 4.31 -19.59 -43.84
N LEU A 18 4.08 -18.49 -44.56
CA LEU A 18 4.33 -17.14 -44.05
C LEU A 18 3.33 -16.89 -42.91
N ALA A 19 3.83 -16.61 -41.71
CA ALA A 19 3.08 -15.90 -40.69
C ALA A 19 4.04 -14.92 -40.00
N ALA A 20 3.77 -13.64 -40.21
CA ALA A 20 4.55 -12.52 -39.72
C ALA A 20 4.61 -12.50 -38.19
N ILE A 21 5.81 -12.70 -37.64
CA ILE A 21 6.12 -12.39 -36.25
C ILE A 21 6.85 -11.04 -36.25
N GLY A 22 6.05 -9.97 -36.34
CA GLY A 22 6.49 -8.63 -35.97
C GLY A 22 6.37 -8.48 -34.46
N LEU A 23 7.40 -8.90 -33.72
CA LEU A 23 7.47 -8.69 -32.27
C LEU A 23 7.79 -7.21 -32.01
N LEU A 24 6.76 -6.41 -31.75
CA LEU A 24 6.89 -5.06 -31.19
C LEU A 24 7.44 -5.17 -29.78
N LEU A 25 8.74 -4.92 -29.60
CA LEU A 25 9.30 -4.51 -28.32
C LEU A 25 8.78 -3.10 -27.99
N ALA A 26 7.61 -3.03 -27.36
CA ALA A 26 7.20 -1.84 -26.63
C ALA A 26 8.00 -1.80 -25.32
N ALA A 27 9.11 -1.08 -25.33
CA ALA A 27 9.72 -0.61 -24.10
C ALA A 27 8.68 0.28 -23.39
N ALA A 28 8.16 -0.21 -22.27
CA ALA A 28 7.31 0.56 -21.39
C ALA A 28 8.17 1.64 -20.72
N THR A 29 8.29 2.79 -21.39
CA THR A 29 8.64 4.03 -20.72
C THR A 29 7.49 4.38 -19.77
N PRO A 30 7.77 4.86 -18.55
CA PRO A 30 6.72 5.36 -17.67
C PRO A 30 6.10 6.56 -18.39
N ALA A 31 4.87 6.41 -18.84
CA ALA A 31 4.11 7.50 -19.40
C ALA A 31 3.94 8.55 -18.29
N GLY A 32 4.71 9.64 -18.40
CA GLY A 32 4.42 10.85 -17.65
C GLY A 32 2.96 11.20 -17.90
N ALA A 33 2.21 11.44 -16.83
CA ALA A 33 0.81 11.79 -16.87
C ALA A 33 0.64 13.16 -17.56
N GLN A 34 0.68 13.19 -18.89
CA GLN A 34 -0.12 14.14 -19.64
C GLN A 34 -1.56 13.72 -19.39
N LEU A 35 -2.30 14.52 -18.61
CA LEU A 35 -3.75 14.43 -18.50
C LEU A 35 -4.29 14.11 -19.89
N SER A 36 -4.81 12.89 -20.06
CA SER A 36 -5.16 12.39 -21.39
C SER A 36 -6.09 13.42 -22.06
N PRO A 37 -6.00 13.64 -23.39
CA PRO A 37 -6.92 14.50 -24.16
C PRO A 37 -8.43 14.13 -24.08
N ARG A 38 -8.82 13.27 -23.14
CA ARG A 38 -10.13 12.64 -22.97
C ARG A 38 -10.74 12.81 -21.57
N LEU A 39 -10.13 13.57 -20.67
CA LEU A 39 -10.78 13.89 -19.39
C LEU A 39 -11.98 14.79 -19.66
N THR A 40 -13.17 14.29 -19.31
CA THR A 40 -14.45 14.99 -19.44
C THR A 40 -15.25 14.80 -18.15
N PRO A 41 -16.22 15.68 -17.85
CA PRO A 41 -17.04 15.52 -16.64
C PRO A 41 -17.75 14.16 -16.58
N GLY A 42 -18.23 13.66 -17.74
CA GLY A 42 -18.90 12.37 -17.84
C GLY A 42 -17.97 11.19 -17.55
N SER A 43 -16.73 11.21 -18.06
CA SER A 43 -15.77 10.13 -17.78
C SER A 43 -15.34 10.12 -16.32
N VAL A 44 -15.15 11.29 -15.69
CA VAL A 44 -14.82 11.39 -14.25
C VAL A 44 -15.99 10.94 -13.37
N ALA A 45 -17.23 11.29 -13.70
CA ALA A 45 -18.39 10.79 -12.98
C ALA A 45 -18.48 9.25 -13.05
N GLY A 46 -18.12 8.65 -14.18
CA GLY A 46 -17.99 7.19 -14.32
C GLY A 46 -16.87 6.59 -13.48
N GLN A 47 -15.70 7.24 -13.41
CA GLN A 47 -14.59 6.81 -12.56
C GLN A 47 -14.95 6.82 -11.07
N LEU A 48 -15.67 7.86 -10.61
CA LEU A 48 -16.16 7.94 -9.23
C LEU A 48 -17.12 6.79 -8.90
N ASP A 49 -18.03 6.42 -9.82
CA ASP A 49 -18.92 5.28 -9.61
C ASP A 49 -18.17 3.95 -9.60
N ALA A 50 -17.20 3.76 -10.50
CA ALA A 50 -16.36 2.57 -10.51
C ALA A 50 -15.56 2.45 -9.20
N ALA A 51 -14.90 3.52 -8.77
CA ALA A 51 -14.17 3.56 -7.50
C ALA A 51 -15.09 3.26 -6.31
N ARG A 52 -16.29 3.88 -6.26
CA ARG A 52 -17.30 3.60 -5.23
C ARG A 52 -17.70 2.12 -5.19
N GLN A 53 -17.91 1.50 -6.34
CA GLN A 53 -18.24 0.07 -6.43
C GLN A 53 -17.10 -0.81 -5.91
N ARG A 54 -15.84 -0.47 -6.19
CA ARG A 54 -14.68 -1.19 -5.65
C ARG A 54 -14.57 -1.09 -4.12
N LEU A 55 -15.11 -0.02 -3.52
CA LEU A 55 -15.18 0.16 -2.08
C LEU A 55 -16.42 -0.49 -1.44
N ALA A 56 -17.37 -1.01 -2.23
CA ALA A 56 -18.61 -1.56 -1.73
C ALA A 56 -18.37 -2.78 -0.83
N GLY A 57 -19.18 -2.92 0.24
CA GLY A 57 -19.07 -4.02 1.20
C GLY A 57 -17.99 -3.85 2.27
N ARG A 58 -17.16 -2.79 2.19
CA ARG A 58 -16.15 -2.46 3.19
C ARG A 58 -16.67 -1.42 4.17
N ALA A 59 -16.78 -1.79 5.45
CA ALA A 59 -17.31 -0.89 6.48
C ALA A 59 -16.39 0.31 6.76
N ASP A 60 -15.07 0.12 6.65
CA ASP A 60 -14.04 1.15 6.88
C ASP A 60 -14.04 2.26 5.81
N THR A 61 -14.67 2.06 4.65
CA THR A 61 -14.71 3.03 3.55
C THR A 61 -16.11 3.58 3.25
N ALA A 62 -17.13 3.26 4.06
CA ALA A 62 -18.51 3.67 3.82
C ALA A 62 -18.70 5.20 3.73
N ALA A 63 -17.94 5.97 4.52
CA ALA A 63 -17.96 7.44 4.43
C ALA A 63 -17.35 7.95 3.11
N VAL A 64 -16.25 7.32 2.66
CA VAL A 64 -15.61 7.65 1.37
C VAL A 64 -16.56 7.35 0.23
N ALA A 65 -17.18 6.17 0.21
CA ALA A 65 -18.13 5.77 -0.83
C ALA A 65 -19.30 6.77 -0.99
N ARG A 66 -19.83 7.28 0.13
CA ARG A 66 -20.86 8.34 0.13
C ARG A 66 -20.34 9.66 -0.43
N GLN A 67 -19.11 10.05 -0.08
CA GLN A 67 -18.50 11.27 -0.60
C GLN A 67 -18.24 11.19 -2.11
N LEU A 68 -17.74 10.05 -2.61
CA LEU A 68 -17.55 9.82 -4.05
C LEU A 68 -18.88 9.89 -4.81
N GLN A 69 -19.95 9.33 -4.24
CA GLN A 69 -21.30 9.44 -4.81
C GLN A 69 -21.76 10.89 -4.90
N ALA A 70 -21.56 11.68 -3.84
CA ALA A 70 -21.93 13.08 -3.81
C ALA A 70 -21.18 13.89 -4.88
N LEU A 71 -19.87 13.66 -5.04
CA LEU A 71 -19.07 14.28 -6.10
C LEU A 71 -19.57 13.89 -7.50
N ALA A 72 -19.94 12.64 -7.71
CA ALA A 72 -20.44 12.17 -9.01
C ALA A 72 -21.81 12.79 -9.35
N GLN A 73 -22.69 12.89 -8.35
CA GLN A 73 -24.00 13.53 -8.50
C GLN A 73 -23.85 15.03 -8.77
N ASP A 74 -22.96 15.72 -8.06
CA ASP A 74 -22.67 17.13 -8.26
C ASP A 74 -22.09 17.41 -9.66
N LEU A 75 -21.16 16.59 -10.16
CA LEU A 75 -20.66 16.70 -11.53
C LEU A 75 -21.78 16.53 -12.56
N ARG A 76 -22.65 15.54 -12.38
CA ARG A 76 -23.78 15.29 -13.28
C ARG A 76 -24.79 16.43 -13.25
N ALA A 77 -25.09 16.98 -12.07
CA ALA A 77 -26.04 18.07 -11.93
C ALA A 77 -25.49 19.38 -12.53
N THR A 78 -24.21 19.68 -12.30
CA THR A 78 -23.61 20.96 -12.69
C THR A 78 -23.14 20.98 -14.15
N LEU A 79 -22.71 19.82 -14.68
CA LEU A 79 -22.04 19.72 -16.00
C LEU A 79 -22.75 18.75 -16.96
N ALA A 80 -24.05 18.51 -16.78
CA ALA A 80 -24.85 17.61 -17.64
C ALA A 80 -24.66 17.91 -19.14
N ASP A 81 -24.92 19.17 -19.53
CA ASP A 81 -24.87 19.64 -20.93
C ASP A 81 -23.44 19.73 -21.49
N ARG A 82 -22.44 19.59 -20.62
CA ARG A 82 -21.01 19.68 -20.95
C ARG A 82 -20.27 18.39 -20.64
N SER A 83 -21.00 17.29 -20.46
CA SER A 83 -20.46 16.02 -19.96
C SER A 83 -19.41 15.38 -20.87
N THR A 84 -19.44 15.71 -22.16
CA THR A 84 -18.49 15.26 -23.17
C THR A 84 -17.44 16.31 -23.55
N GLN A 85 -17.52 17.53 -23.00
CA GLN A 85 -16.55 18.57 -23.30
C GLN A 85 -15.18 18.22 -22.70
N PRO A 86 -14.09 18.42 -23.46
CA PRO A 86 -12.75 18.21 -22.93
C PRO A 86 -12.45 19.23 -21.83
N LEU A 87 -11.63 18.82 -20.87
CA LEU A 87 -11.23 19.65 -19.72
C LEU A 87 -10.72 21.05 -20.10
N THR A 88 -10.03 21.17 -21.24
CA THR A 88 -9.47 22.44 -21.76
C THR A 88 -10.52 23.42 -22.28
N ALA A 89 -11.75 22.96 -22.55
CA ALA A 89 -12.86 23.79 -22.99
C ALA A 89 -13.74 24.29 -21.83
N LEU A 90 -13.48 23.80 -20.62
CA LEU A 90 -14.18 24.24 -19.41
C LEU A 90 -13.53 25.52 -18.85
N ASP A 91 -14.31 26.32 -18.14
CA ASP A 91 -13.77 27.42 -17.35
C ASP A 91 -12.96 26.88 -16.15
N ASP A 92 -12.17 27.76 -15.52
CA ASP A 92 -11.29 27.39 -14.40
C ASP A 92 -12.03 26.74 -13.23
N ARG A 93 -13.27 27.17 -12.98
CA ARG A 93 -14.10 26.68 -11.88
C ARG A 93 -14.52 25.22 -12.13
N ASP A 94 -15.08 24.96 -13.30
CA ASP A 94 -15.56 23.64 -13.67
C ASP A 94 -14.40 22.67 -13.91
N ARG A 95 -13.30 23.17 -14.49
CA ARG A 95 -12.05 22.43 -14.62
C ARG A 95 -11.51 22.00 -13.25
N GLY A 96 -11.44 22.91 -12.27
CA GLY A 96 -11.04 22.59 -10.90
C GLY A 96 -11.97 21.57 -10.23
N ARG A 97 -13.28 21.66 -10.45
CA ARG A 97 -14.26 20.68 -9.97
C ARG A 97 -13.99 19.29 -10.54
N VAL A 98 -13.75 19.18 -11.85
CA VAL A 98 -13.45 17.92 -12.52
C VAL A 98 -12.12 17.34 -12.04
N LEU A 99 -11.08 18.14 -11.87
CA LEU A 99 -9.77 17.70 -11.37
C LEU A 99 -9.84 17.16 -9.93
N ARG A 100 -10.57 17.83 -9.02
CA ARG A 100 -10.75 17.35 -7.64
C ARG A 100 -11.52 16.03 -7.59
N ALA A 101 -12.55 15.90 -8.41
CA ALA A 101 -13.30 14.66 -8.56
C ALA A 101 -12.44 13.53 -9.15
N HIS A 102 -11.59 13.83 -10.14
CA HIS A 102 -10.65 12.88 -10.70
C HIS A 102 -9.62 12.41 -9.66
N ALA A 103 -9.04 13.33 -8.90
CA ALA A 103 -8.12 13.02 -7.81
C ALA A 103 -8.77 12.12 -6.74
N ALA A 104 -10.02 12.40 -6.36
CA ALA A 104 -10.76 11.57 -5.41
C ALA A 104 -11.02 10.15 -5.94
N ALA A 105 -11.34 10.01 -7.24
CA ALA A 105 -11.50 8.71 -7.88
C ALA A 105 -10.18 7.93 -7.96
N GLY A 106 -9.07 8.61 -8.24
CA GLY A 106 -7.71 8.06 -8.26
C GLY A 106 -7.31 7.49 -6.89
N LEU A 107 -7.37 8.31 -5.85
CA LEU A 107 -7.07 7.90 -4.46
C LEU A 107 -7.90 6.68 -4.03
N ALA A 108 -9.20 6.67 -4.35
CA ALA A 108 -10.08 5.56 -3.99
C ALA A 108 -9.76 4.27 -4.77
N SER A 109 -9.37 4.38 -6.03
CA SER A 109 -8.96 3.23 -6.85
C SER A 109 -7.63 2.66 -6.36
N ASP A 110 -6.64 3.51 -6.10
CA ASP A 110 -5.34 3.12 -5.57
C ASP A 110 -5.46 2.45 -4.20
N PHE A 111 -6.37 2.96 -3.35
CA PHE A 111 -6.67 2.30 -2.09
C PHE A 111 -7.21 0.88 -2.32
N ALA A 112 -8.18 0.71 -3.23
CA ALA A 112 -8.78 -0.60 -3.49
C ALA A 112 -7.73 -1.60 -4.00
N ASP A 113 -6.79 -1.15 -4.83
CA ASP A 113 -5.66 -1.96 -5.32
C ASP A 113 -4.63 -2.25 -4.22
N ALA A 114 -4.36 -1.29 -3.35
CA ALA A 114 -3.37 -1.43 -2.28
C ALA A 114 -3.86 -2.25 -1.08
N ALA A 115 -5.18 -2.25 -0.83
CA ALA A 115 -5.81 -2.77 0.38
C ALA A 115 -6.24 -4.25 0.30
N GLU A 116 -6.04 -4.93 -0.84
CA GLU A 116 -6.52 -6.31 -1.08
C GLU A 116 -5.92 -7.34 -0.11
N ALA A 117 -4.61 -7.24 0.17
CA ALA A 117 -3.88 -8.17 1.04
C ALA A 117 -3.55 -7.60 2.43
N CYS A 118 -4.19 -6.47 2.81
CA CYS A 118 -3.92 -5.79 4.08
C CYS A 118 -4.66 -6.44 5.24
N ARG A 119 -4.06 -6.39 6.44
CA ARG A 119 -4.76 -6.75 7.68
C ARG A 119 -5.77 -5.66 8.05
N ALA A 120 -6.75 -6.01 8.87
CA ALA A 120 -7.84 -5.10 9.28
C ALA A 120 -7.32 -3.77 9.83
N GLY A 121 -6.37 -3.77 10.78
CA GLY A 121 -5.79 -2.54 11.32
C GLY A 121 -5.04 -1.68 10.29
N GLU A 122 -4.34 -2.31 9.34
CA GLU A 122 -3.64 -1.61 8.26
C GLU A 122 -4.62 -0.99 7.26
N SER A 123 -5.63 -1.77 6.83
CA SER A 123 -6.72 -1.29 5.97
C SER A 123 -7.46 -0.11 6.60
N ALA A 124 -7.79 -0.20 7.88
CA ALA A 124 -8.50 0.85 8.60
C ALA A 124 -7.68 2.15 8.66
N ALA A 125 -6.37 2.07 8.90
CA ALA A 125 -5.49 3.24 8.85
C ALA A 125 -5.46 3.84 7.44
N MET A 126 -5.25 3.02 6.41
CA MET A 126 -5.26 3.50 5.02
C MET A 126 -6.60 4.16 4.66
N ALA A 127 -7.72 3.60 5.11
CA ALA A 127 -9.05 4.14 4.89
C ALA A 127 -9.26 5.50 5.59
N GLN A 128 -8.63 5.71 6.76
CA GLN A 128 -8.65 7.00 7.45
C GLN A 128 -7.88 8.08 6.68
N ALA A 129 -6.69 7.76 6.14
CA ALA A 129 -5.96 8.67 5.25
C ALA A 129 -6.79 9.00 4.00
N LEU A 130 -7.36 7.98 3.34
CA LEU A 130 -8.25 8.17 2.19
C LEU A 130 -9.43 9.08 2.52
N ALA A 131 -10.10 8.85 3.65
CA ALA A 131 -11.25 9.65 4.07
C ALA A 131 -10.91 11.10 4.33
N LEU A 132 -9.74 11.38 4.92
CA LEU A 132 -9.28 12.75 5.15
C LEU A 132 -8.92 13.45 3.82
N SER A 133 -8.19 12.78 2.94
CA SER A 133 -7.82 13.31 1.61
C SER A 133 -9.05 13.60 0.74
N VAL A 134 -9.99 12.66 0.64
CA VAL A 134 -11.23 12.86 -0.15
C VAL A 134 -12.10 13.97 0.45
N ARG A 135 -12.11 14.11 1.78
CA ARG A 135 -12.81 15.23 2.43
C ARG A 135 -12.18 16.58 2.08
N GLN A 136 -10.85 16.69 2.10
CA GLN A 136 -10.14 17.90 1.71
C GLN A 136 -10.43 18.29 0.25
N LEU A 137 -10.40 17.31 -0.66
CA LEU A 137 -10.77 17.52 -2.07
C LEU A 137 -12.23 17.97 -2.25
N ALA A 138 -13.15 17.47 -1.41
CA ALA A 138 -14.56 17.86 -1.49
C ALA A 138 -14.88 19.21 -0.87
N GLN A 139 -14.11 19.65 0.14
CA GLN A 139 -14.31 20.93 0.85
C GLN A 139 -13.55 22.10 0.22
N ALA A 140 -12.69 21.80 -0.76
CA ALA A 140 -11.90 22.79 -1.46
C ALA A 140 -12.79 23.87 -2.10
N PRO A 141 -12.46 25.17 -1.94
CA PRO A 141 -13.28 26.26 -2.44
C PRO A 141 -13.65 26.08 -3.93
N ALA A 142 -14.93 26.23 -4.23
CA ALA A 142 -15.44 26.16 -5.59
C ALA A 142 -15.35 27.51 -6.34
N GLU A 143 -14.78 28.54 -5.71
CA GLU A 143 -14.83 29.92 -6.18
C GLU A 143 -13.43 30.55 -6.18
N GLY A 144 -13.13 31.29 -7.25
CA GLY A 144 -11.92 32.09 -7.37
C GLY A 144 -10.98 31.65 -8.50
N LYS A 145 -10.29 32.64 -9.07
CA LYS A 145 -9.03 32.44 -9.77
C LYS A 145 -7.89 32.64 -8.76
N PRO A 146 -6.77 31.90 -8.88
CA PRO A 146 -6.43 30.96 -9.95
C PRO A 146 -6.94 29.53 -9.68
N MET A 147 -6.78 28.64 -10.67
CA MET A 147 -7.15 27.22 -10.59
C MET A 147 -6.48 26.53 -9.40
N GLN A 148 -7.24 25.67 -8.71
CA GLN A 148 -6.77 24.97 -7.54
C GLN A 148 -5.93 23.74 -7.91
N ALA A 149 -4.74 23.65 -7.33
CA ALA A 149 -3.90 22.47 -7.37
C ALA A 149 -4.60 21.28 -6.70
N THR A 150 -4.38 20.08 -7.23
CA THR A 150 -4.94 18.84 -6.66
C THR A 150 -3.85 17.82 -6.50
N ILE A 151 -3.83 17.14 -5.36
CA ILE A 151 -2.97 15.98 -5.12
C ILE A 151 -3.84 14.73 -5.25
N ASP A 152 -3.48 13.85 -6.18
CA ASP A 152 -4.21 12.60 -6.44
C ASP A 152 -3.49 11.37 -5.89
N ARG A 153 -2.20 11.49 -5.53
CA ARG A 153 -1.43 10.39 -4.95
C ARG A 153 -0.23 10.87 -4.14
N VAL A 154 0.09 10.10 -3.10
CA VAL A 154 1.41 10.11 -2.46
C VAL A 154 2.13 8.82 -2.85
N GLU A 155 3.37 8.90 -3.29
CA GLU A 155 4.18 7.75 -3.70
C GLU A 155 5.47 7.66 -2.89
N THR A 156 5.95 6.43 -2.71
CA THR A 156 7.33 6.15 -2.34
C THR A 156 8.25 6.16 -3.57
N SER A 157 9.56 6.08 -3.36
CA SER A 157 10.57 6.11 -4.44
C SER A 157 10.45 4.98 -5.47
N ASP A 158 9.77 3.89 -5.13
CA ASP A 158 9.44 2.76 -6.02
C ASP A 158 8.11 2.94 -6.77
N HIS A 159 7.52 4.14 -6.72
CA HIS A 159 6.23 4.50 -7.34
C HIS A 159 5.03 3.72 -6.78
N ALA A 160 5.14 3.13 -5.59
CA ALA A 160 4.01 2.52 -4.93
C ALA A 160 3.13 3.60 -4.25
N PRO A 161 1.78 3.49 -4.34
CA PRO A 161 0.90 4.41 -3.63
C PRO A 161 1.04 4.24 -2.12
N LEU A 162 1.10 5.36 -1.41
CA LEU A 162 1.30 5.42 0.03
C LEU A 162 0.07 6.02 0.71
N PHE A 163 -0.49 5.27 1.65
CA PHE A 163 -1.60 5.73 2.50
C PHE A 163 -1.19 5.77 3.97
N ALA A 164 -0.27 4.90 4.37
CA ALA A 164 0.27 4.89 5.72
C ALA A 164 1.77 4.61 5.74
N LEU A 165 2.47 5.17 6.71
CA LEU A 165 3.88 4.93 6.96
C LEU A 165 4.12 4.42 8.37
N ARG A 166 5.21 3.69 8.54
CA ARG A 166 5.80 3.29 9.81
C ARG A 166 7.01 4.16 10.04
N GLY A 167 7.12 4.74 11.22
CA GLY A 167 8.36 5.44 11.61
C GLY A 167 9.51 4.45 11.58
N THR A 168 10.46 4.65 10.67
CA THR A 168 11.67 3.80 10.54
C THR A 168 12.89 4.43 11.21
N GLY A 169 12.77 5.68 11.66
CA GLY A 169 13.88 6.48 12.17
C GLY A 169 14.91 6.86 11.12
N LYS A 170 14.58 6.68 9.84
CA LYS A 170 15.39 7.11 8.70
C LYS A 170 14.63 8.16 7.90
N PRO A 171 15.34 9.03 7.18
CA PRO A 171 14.70 9.89 6.20
C PRO A 171 13.97 9.07 5.14
N MET A 172 12.83 9.60 4.67
CA MET A 172 11.99 8.93 3.68
C MET A 172 11.80 9.83 2.46
N ALA A 173 12.18 9.32 1.29
CA ALA A 173 11.93 9.98 0.02
C ALA A 173 10.51 9.67 -0.46
N LEU A 174 9.74 10.73 -0.71
CA LEU A 174 8.33 10.69 -1.09
C LEU A 174 8.07 11.61 -2.28
N ALA A 175 6.97 11.37 -2.97
CA ALA A 175 6.47 12.25 -4.02
C ALA A 175 4.97 12.50 -3.87
N LEU A 176 4.56 13.75 -4.13
CA LEU A 176 3.17 14.13 -4.35
C LEU A 176 2.95 14.18 -5.86
N LEU A 177 1.93 13.48 -6.35
CA LEU A 177 1.49 13.58 -7.75
C LEU A 177 0.17 14.33 -7.80
N GLY A 178 -0.06 14.98 -8.93
CA GLY A 178 -1.25 15.81 -9.05
C GLY A 178 -1.29 16.66 -10.30
N SER A 179 -2.15 17.67 -10.25
CA SER A 179 -2.35 18.67 -11.30
C SER A 179 -2.11 20.06 -10.74
N GLU A 180 -1.43 20.91 -11.52
CA GLU A 180 -1.10 22.30 -11.17
C GLU A 180 -0.36 22.45 -9.84
N LEU A 181 0.47 21.46 -9.47
CA LEU A 181 1.21 21.48 -8.20
C LEU A 181 2.27 22.58 -8.14
N ALA A 182 2.78 22.99 -9.31
CA ALA A 182 3.73 24.07 -9.44
C ALA A 182 3.54 24.79 -10.78
N ASP A 183 3.75 26.11 -10.77
CA ASP A 183 3.83 26.93 -11.97
C ASP A 183 5.32 27.20 -12.27
N PRO A 184 5.85 26.80 -13.44
CA PRO A 184 7.26 27.01 -13.78
C PRO A 184 7.64 28.50 -13.92
N GLN A 185 6.67 29.41 -14.00
CA GLN A 185 6.89 30.86 -14.01
C GLN A 185 6.99 31.44 -12.59
N CYS A 186 6.72 30.64 -11.57
CA CYS A 186 6.68 31.04 -10.18
C CYS A 186 7.78 30.37 -9.35
N PRO A 187 8.08 30.93 -8.16
CA PRO A 187 8.95 30.24 -7.21
C PRO A 187 8.37 28.90 -6.82
N ASP A 188 9.24 27.96 -6.49
CA ASP A 188 8.85 26.64 -5.99
C ASP A 188 7.84 26.79 -4.84
N PRO A 189 6.78 25.94 -4.83
CA PRO A 189 5.82 25.93 -3.75
C PRO A 189 6.52 25.54 -2.44
N GLN A 190 5.94 25.91 -1.31
CA GLN A 190 6.31 25.36 -0.02
C GLN A 190 5.53 24.07 0.20
N VAL A 191 6.23 23.00 0.59
CA VAL A 191 5.58 21.80 1.14
C VAL A 191 5.76 21.80 2.64
N THR A 192 4.65 21.71 3.36
CA THR A 192 4.63 21.63 4.83
C THR A 192 3.82 20.43 5.29
N ALA A 193 4.06 19.97 6.51
CA ALA A 193 3.31 18.89 7.14
C ALA A 193 2.71 19.34 8.47
N THR A 194 1.47 18.93 8.71
CA THR A 194 0.75 19.14 9.98
C THR A 194 0.21 17.83 10.54
N ASP A 195 -0.15 17.82 11.82
CA ASP A 195 -0.93 16.74 12.42
C ASP A 195 -2.43 16.88 12.13
N ALA A 196 -3.24 15.95 12.64
CA ALA A 196 -4.69 15.96 12.47
C ALA A 196 -5.41 17.22 12.99
N SER A 197 -4.79 17.97 13.91
CA SER A 197 -5.31 19.22 14.47
C SER A 197 -4.88 20.46 13.68
N GLY A 198 -4.03 20.29 12.65
CA GLY A 198 -3.43 21.36 11.87
C GLY A 198 -2.18 21.96 12.52
N ALA A 199 -1.64 21.36 13.58
CA ALA A 199 -0.43 21.84 14.20
C ALA A 199 0.79 21.49 13.34
N PRO A 200 1.70 22.43 13.03
CA PRO A 200 2.91 22.15 12.28
C PRO A 200 3.78 21.10 12.98
N LEU A 201 4.32 20.17 12.18
CA LEU A 201 5.23 19.16 12.69
C LEU A 201 6.61 19.75 12.99
N PRO A 202 7.34 19.20 13.98
CA PRO A 202 8.70 19.64 14.30
C PRO A 202 9.68 19.39 13.15
N SER A 203 9.44 18.34 12.35
CA SER A 203 10.23 17.96 11.19
C SER A 203 9.39 18.20 9.93
N GLN A 204 9.80 19.17 9.11
CA GLN A 204 9.12 19.57 7.88
C GLN A 204 9.74 18.89 6.65
N PRO A 205 8.94 18.57 5.63
CA PRO A 205 9.41 18.11 4.33
C PRO A 205 10.48 19.03 3.72
N ARG A 206 11.50 18.44 3.09
CA ARG A 206 12.52 19.16 2.32
C ARG A 206 12.38 18.81 0.85
N LEU A 207 12.09 19.81 0.03
CA LEU A 207 11.93 19.61 -1.40
C LEU A 207 13.24 19.17 -2.06
N THR A 208 13.15 18.16 -2.91
CA THR A 208 14.25 17.64 -3.71
C THR A 208 14.03 17.90 -5.20
N ASN A 209 12.78 17.96 -5.64
CA ASN A 209 12.42 18.24 -7.03
C ASN A 209 11.00 18.81 -7.13
N VAL A 210 10.75 19.68 -8.10
CA VAL A 210 9.45 20.33 -8.31
C VAL A 210 9.12 20.36 -9.80
N LEU A 211 7.98 19.78 -10.15
CA LEU A 211 7.38 19.78 -11.48
C LEU A 211 5.88 20.09 -11.37
N PRO A 212 5.23 20.59 -12.43
CA PRO A 212 3.81 20.94 -12.41
C PRO A 212 2.86 19.80 -12.02
N THR A 213 3.28 18.55 -12.21
CA THR A 213 2.48 17.35 -11.88
C THR A 213 3.12 16.47 -10.82
N ARG A 214 4.28 16.86 -10.27
CA ARG A 214 5.05 16.04 -9.33
C ARG A 214 5.95 16.87 -8.44
N ILE A 215 5.82 16.71 -7.13
CA ILE A 215 6.74 17.30 -6.15
C ILE A 215 7.42 16.18 -5.38
N GLU A 216 8.74 16.12 -5.42
CA GLU A 216 9.53 15.15 -4.66
C GLU A 216 10.15 15.83 -3.45
N PHE A 217 10.15 15.11 -2.32
CA PHE A 217 10.65 15.62 -1.07
C PHE A 217 11.18 14.51 -0.18
N GLU A 218 12.06 14.88 0.73
CA GLU A 218 12.54 14.03 1.81
C GLU A 218 11.86 14.45 3.12
N TRP A 219 11.34 13.48 3.87
CA TRP A 219 10.90 13.70 5.25
C TRP A 219 12.06 13.34 6.19
N PRO A 220 12.74 14.33 6.81
CA PRO A 220 14.06 14.10 7.40
C PRO A 220 14.10 13.32 8.71
N ASP A 221 13.00 13.27 9.47
CA ASP A 221 12.93 12.47 10.70
C ASP A 221 11.54 11.87 10.87
N THR A 222 11.45 10.56 10.61
CA THR A 222 10.23 9.77 10.79
C THR A 222 10.18 9.03 12.13
N ALA A 223 11.25 9.05 12.94
CA ALA A 223 11.28 8.42 14.27
C ALA A 223 10.45 9.20 15.29
N ALA A 224 10.42 10.54 15.17
CA ALA A 224 9.65 11.39 16.06
C ALA A 224 8.13 11.38 15.80
N LEU A 225 7.69 10.73 14.72
CA LEU A 225 6.28 10.73 14.34
C LEU A 225 5.48 9.76 15.22
N LYS A 226 4.52 10.32 15.95
CA LYS A 226 3.55 9.55 16.71
C LYS A 226 2.51 8.91 15.77
N PRO A 227 1.94 7.75 16.10
CA PRO A 227 0.83 7.22 15.34
C PRO A 227 -0.34 8.21 15.25
N GLY A 228 -0.93 8.36 14.05
CA GLY A 228 -2.02 9.29 13.78
C GLY A 228 -2.02 9.84 12.36
N SER A 229 -3.00 10.71 12.05
CA SER A 229 -3.12 11.35 10.73
C SER A 229 -2.16 12.53 10.61
N TYR A 230 -1.56 12.65 9.43
CA TYR A 230 -0.73 13.78 9.03
C TYR A 230 -1.17 14.28 7.67
N VAL A 231 -1.05 15.58 7.45
CA VAL A 231 -1.46 16.24 6.20
C VAL A 231 -0.26 16.94 5.60
N PHE A 232 0.04 16.62 4.34
CA PHE A 232 0.95 17.42 3.53
C PHE A 232 0.17 18.53 2.85
N HIS A 233 0.72 19.73 2.89
CA HIS A 233 0.17 20.94 2.30
C HIS A 233 1.15 21.47 1.27
N VAL A 234 0.68 21.66 0.04
CA VAL A 234 1.40 22.33 -1.04
C VAL A 234 0.86 23.75 -1.15
N ARG A 235 1.69 24.72 -0.79
CA ARG A 235 1.38 26.15 -0.84
C ARG A 235 2.21 26.82 -1.92
N PRO A 236 1.60 27.36 -2.99
CA PRO A 236 2.33 28.18 -3.95
C PRO A 236 2.96 29.39 -3.25
N GLN A 237 4.16 29.76 -3.67
CA GLN A 237 4.83 30.97 -3.18
C GLN A 237 4.64 32.12 -4.15
N HIS A 238 4.37 33.31 -3.61
CA HIS A 238 4.37 34.55 -4.38
C HIS A 238 5.70 35.30 -4.19
N LYS A 239 6.34 35.69 -5.29
CA LYS A 239 7.39 36.72 -5.28
C LYS A 239 6.77 38.03 -5.77
N ALA A 240 6.77 39.05 -4.90
CA ALA A 240 6.10 40.34 -5.12
C ALA A 240 6.51 41.10 -6.41
N PHE A 241 7.62 40.74 -7.05
CA PHE A 241 8.09 41.37 -8.29
C PHE A 241 7.73 40.59 -9.57
N LEU A 242 7.21 39.35 -9.45
CA LEU A 242 6.79 38.54 -10.60
C LEU A 242 5.28 38.73 -10.83
N VAL A 243 4.96 39.65 -11.73
CA VAL A 243 3.58 39.87 -12.20
C VAL A 243 3.11 38.59 -12.90
N GLY A 244 2.09 37.92 -12.35
CA GLY A 244 1.53 36.68 -12.90
C GLY A 244 1.46 35.52 -11.91
N CYS A 245 2.26 35.54 -10.83
CA CYS A 245 2.21 34.53 -9.79
C CYS A 245 1.05 34.78 -8.82
N GLY A 246 -0.17 34.41 -9.23
CA GLY A 246 -1.33 34.47 -8.35
C GLY A 246 -1.20 33.51 -7.16
N ALA A 247 -1.78 33.87 -6.01
CA ALA A 247 -1.91 32.95 -4.88
C ALA A 247 -2.84 31.80 -5.30
N GLN A 248 -2.29 30.63 -5.68
CA GLN A 248 -3.14 29.46 -5.90
C GLN A 248 -3.61 28.88 -4.57
N PRO A 249 -4.84 28.35 -4.51
CA PRO A 249 -5.32 27.68 -3.32
C PRO A 249 -4.40 26.52 -2.96
N GLU A 250 -4.23 26.30 -1.66
CA GLU A 250 -3.47 25.18 -1.14
C GLU A 250 -4.07 23.84 -1.60
N ALA A 251 -3.20 22.89 -1.95
CA ALA A 251 -3.56 21.49 -2.11
C ALA A 251 -3.10 20.71 -0.89
N ALA A 252 -3.93 19.76 -0.43
CA ALA A 252 -3.62 18.95 0.73
C ALA A 252 -3.92 17.47 0.48
N VAL A 253 -3.11 16.60 1.10
CA VAL A 253 -3.31 15.15 1.10
C VAL A 253 -2.90 14.58 2.44
N ALA A 254 -3.62 13.57 2.92
CA ALA A 254 -3.35 12.92 4.18
C ALA A 254 -2.64 11.57 4.02
N VAL A 255 -1.78 11.27 4.99
CA VAL A 255 -1.19 9.95 5.24
C VAL A 255 -1.37 9.58 6.71
N GLN A 256 -1.42 8.29 7.02
CA GLN A 256 -1.35 7.83 8.41
C GLN A 256 0.09 7.50 8.81
N VAL A 257 0.43 7.72 10.07
CA VAL A 257 1.53 7.02 10.71
C VAL A 257 0.94 5.92 11.55
N VAL A 258 1.36 4.68 11.30
CA VAL A 258 0.94 3.50 12.06
C VAL A 258 2.08 3.03 12.96
N PRO A 259 1.77 2.39 14.10
CA PRO A 259 2.81 1.83 14.96
C PRO A 259 3.65 0.78 14.20
N ALA A 260 4.89 0.61 14.65
CA ALA A 260 5.73 -0.48 14.19
C ALA A 260 5.01 -1.83 14.40
N PRO A 261 5.14 -2.78 13.46
CA PRO A 261 4.46 -4.05 13.57
C PRO A 261 5.07 -4.85 14.73
N LYS A 262 4.19 -5.28 15.63
CA LYS A 262 4.53 -6.15 16.76
C LYS A 262 3.65 -7.39 16.71
N PHE A 263 4.27 -8.54 16.86
CA PHE A 263 3.59 -9.82 16.93
C PHE A 263 3.95 -10.53 18.22
N THR A 264 2.94 -11.13 18.85
CA THR A 264 3.12 -12.01 20.00
C THR A 264 2.65 -13.39 19.59
N VAL A 265 3.40 -14.44 19.93
CA VAL A 265 3.02 -15.81 19.60
C VAL A 265 3.00 -16.62 20.88
N GLY A 266 1.78 -16.93 21.34
CA GLY A 266 1.55 -17.97 22.32
C GLY A 266 1.67 -19.34 21.66
N TYR A 267 2.27 -20.31 22.32
CA TYR A 267 2.40 -21.67 21.82
C TYR A 267 2.03 -22.71 22.88
N SER A 268 1.63 -23.89 22.42
CA SER A 268 1.63 -25.13 23.17
C SER A 268 2.27 -26.23 22.34
N LEU A 269 3.16 -26.99 22.96
CA LEU A 269 3.85 -28.14 22.37
C LEU A 269 3.59 -29.36 23.26
N ASP A 270 3.01 -30.38 22.65
CA ASP A 270 2.84 -31.70 23.25
C ASP A 270 3.64 -32.73 22.44
N ALA A 271 4.11 -33.79 23.09
CA ALA A 271 4.66 -34.97 22.44
C ALA A 271 3.75 -36.17 22.65
N VAL A 272 3.66 -37.03 21.64
CA VAL A 272 3.11 -38.38 21.76
C VAL A 272 4.30 -39.30 22.02
N CYS A 273 4.30 -39.99 23.15
CA CYS A 273 5.41 -40.82 23.61
C CYS A 273 5.03 -42.30 23.59
N GLY A 274 5.95 -43.16 23.15
CA GLY A 274 5.78 -44.61 23.17
C GLY A 274 5.10 -45.18 21.91
N HIS A 275 5.56 -46.35 21.48
CA HIS A 275 5.09 -47.01 20.25
C HIS A 275 3.89 -47.96 20.49
N SER A 276 3.81 -48.61 21.66
CA SER A 276 2.79 -49.63 21.97
C SER A 276 1.64 -49.13 22.86
N ASP A 277 1.86 -48.05 23.60
CA ASP A 277 0.86 -47.37 24.44
C ASP A 277 1.07 -45.84 24.33
N PRO A 278 0.55 -45.20 23.26
CA PRO A 278 0.84 -43.81 22.96
C PRO A 278 0.17 -42.89 23.99
N ARG A 279 1.00 -42.16 24.74
CA ARG A 279 0.56 -41.17 25.72
C ARG A 279 0.98 -39.77 25.30
N THR A 280 0.05 -38.81 25.38
CA THR A 280 0.36 -37.40 25.13
C THR A 280 0.93 -36.77 26.40
N VAL A 281 2.09 -36.14 26.29
CA VAL A 281 2.81 -35.45 27.36
C VAL A 281 3.02 -34.00 26.95
N ALA A 282 2.62 -33.06 27.80
CA ALA A 282 2.88 -31.65 27.59
C ALA A 282 4.39 -31.37 27.74
N LEU A 283 5.00 -30.78 26.72
CA LEU A 283 6.43 -30.40 26.75
C LEU A 283 6.62 -28.92 27.08
N GLY A 284 5.69 -28.05 26.67
CA GLY A 284 5.79 -26.64 27.01
C GLY A 284 4.59 -25.82 26.55
N LYS A 285 4.30 -24.78 27.31
CA LYS A 285 3.32 -23.75 26.96
C LYS A 285 3.84 -22.40 27.40
N GLY A 286 3.73 -21.40 26.54
CA GLY A 286 4.21 -20.07 26.87
C GLY A 286 4.00 -19.06 25.75
N THR A 287 4.64 -17.92 25.89
CA THR A 287 4.67 -16.86 24.87
C THR A 287 6.12 -16.68 24.44
N LEU A 288 6.37 -16.75 23.14
CA LEU A 288 7.67 -16.47 22.57
C LEU A 288 8.01 -14.98 22.71
N PRO A 289 9.31 -14.61 22.69
CA PRO A 289 9.71 -13.21 22.60
C PRO A 289 8.96 -12.50 21.45
N PRO A 290 8.55 -11.24 21.64
CA PRO A 290 7.81 -10.53 20.62
C PRO A 290 8.65 -10.36 19.35
N LEU A 291 8.00 -10.49 18.19
CA LEU A 291 8.63 -10.13 16.93
C LEU A 291 8.42 -8.65 16.66
N GLU A 292 9.52 -7.92 16.57
CA GLU A 292 9.56 -6.48 16.28
C GLU A 292 9.95 -6.29 14.81
N GLY A 293 8.97 -6.08 13.94
CA GLY A 293 9.22 -5.94 12.50
C GLY A 293 8.80 -7.14 11.67
N TYR A 294 8.66 -6.89 10.36
CA TYR A 294 8.60 -7.94 9.33
C TYR A 294 9.99 -8.50 9.06
N GLY A 295 10.10 -9.77 8.67
CA GLY A 295 11.36 -10.48 8.49
C GLY A 295 12.08 -10.89 9.78
N ALA A 296 11.62 -10.43 10.95
CA ALA A 296 12.16 -10.82 12.25
C ALA A 296 11.98 -12.33 12.51
N THR A 297 12.92 -12.91 13.24
CA THR A 297 12.88 -14.32 13.67
C THR A 297 13.21 -14.40 15.15
N VAL A 298 12.47 -15.22 15.88
CA VAL A 298 12.73 -15.54 17.29
C VAL A 298 12.81 -17.05 17.46
N ALA A 299 13.60 -17.50 18.42
CA ALA A 299 13.77 -18.90 18.75
C ALA A 299 13.64 -19.11 20.26
N GLN A 300 13.06 -20.23 20.66
CA GLN A 300 12.93 -20.64 22.06
C GLN A 300 13.30 -22.10 22.19
N ALA A 301 14.24 -22.39 23.09
CA ALA A 301 14.55 -23.76 23.47
C ALA A 301 13.42 -24.33 24.33
N ILE A 302 13.03 -25.58 24.07
CA ILE A 302 12.02 -26.31 24.82
C ILE A 302 12.66 -27.53 25.46
N ASP A 303 12.41 -27.71 26.75
CA ASP A 303 12.81 -28.95 27.41
C ASP A 303 11.89 -30.10 26.97
N THR A 304 12.50 -31.15 26.44
CA THR A 304 11.81 -32.36 25.98
C THR A 304 11.99 -33.54 26.93
N SER A 305 12.62 -33.33 28.10
CA SER A 305 12.97 -34.38 29.07
C SER A 305 11.79 -35.23 29.54
N ALA A 306 10.57 -34.69 29.50
CA ALA A 306 9.34 -35.39 29.86
C ALA A 306 8.96 -36.54 28.88
N CYS A 307 9.56 -36.59 27.69
CA CYS A 307 9.33 -37.60 26.67
C CYS A 307 10.66 -38.07 26.04
N ILE A 308 11.14 -39.25 26.45
CA ILE A 308 12.44 -39.78 26.00
C ILE A 308 12.37 -40.30 24.56
N ASP A 309 11.28 -41.00 24.20
CA ASP A 309 11.05 -41.57 22.87
C ASP A 309 9.75 -41.01 22.25
N PRO A 310 9.78 -39.77 21.71
CA PRO A 310 8.65 -39.19 21.02
C PRO A 310 8.44 -39.87 19.66
N VAL A 311 7.19 -40.17 19.33
CA VAL A 311 6.78 -40.65 18.00
C VAL A 311 6.22 -39.52 17.14
N ALA A 312 5.59 -38.52 17.77
CA ALA A 312 5.07 -37.33 17.12
C ALA A 312 5.03 -36.15 18.08
N TYR A 313 4.92 -34.94 17.53
CA TYR A 313 4.70 -33.69 18.23
C TYR A 313 3.40 -33.04 17.76
N ARG A 314 2.70 -32.36 18.67
CA ARG A 314 1.52 -31.55 18.38
C ARG A 314 1.78 -30.11 18.78
N ILE A 315 1.62 -29.21 17.83
CA ILE A 315 1.93 -27.79 18.01
C ILE A 315 0.68 -26.97 17.76
N SER A 316 0.31 -26.12 18.72
CA SER A 316 -0.69 -25.08 18.49
C SER A 316 -0.09 -23.72 18.77
N ALA A 317 -0.56 -22.71 18.05
CA ALA A 317 -0.12 -21.35 18.24
C ALA A 317 -1.30 -20.38 18.24
N THR A 318 -1.15 -19.29 18.99
CA THR A 318 -2.05 -18.14 18.95
C THR A 318 -1.22 -16.90 18.70
N VAL A 319 -1.47 -16.25 17.57
CA VAL A 319 -0.83 -15.01 17.18
C VAL A 319 -1.66 -13.85 17.70
N GLY A 320 -1.04 -12.93 18.43
CA GLY A 320 -1.59 -11.62 18.79
C GLY A 320 -0.91 -10.51 17.99
N TYR A 321 -1.70 -9.54 17.55
CA TYR A 321 -1.25 -8.41 16.74
C TYR A 321 -1.27 -7.09 17.53
N ALA A 322 -0.55 -6.09 17.03
CA ALA A 322 -0.47 -4.77 17.66
C ALA A 322 -1.84 -4.04 17.77
N ASP A 323 -2.82 -4.39 16.95
CA ASP A 323 -4.19 -3.86 16.99
C ASP A 323 -5.08 -4.60 18.01
N GLY A 324 -4.53 -5.56 18.76
CA GLY A 324 -5.24 -6.34 19.76
C GLY A 324 -5.99 -7.55 19.20
N ALA A 325 -6.05 -7.73 17.87
CA ALA A 325 -6.63 -8.93 17.29
C ALA A 325 -5.76 -10.16 17.58
N SER A 326 -6.39 -11.33 17.61
CA SER A 326 -5.68 -12.60 17.76
C SER A 326 -6.26 -13.68 16.87
N ALA A 327 -5.42 -14.60 16.41
CA ALA A 327 -5.83 -15.77 15.63
C ALA A 327 -5.05 -17.01 16.06
N SER A 328 -5.76 -18.12 16.24
CA SER A 328 -5.17 -19.40 16.61
C SER A 328 -5.03 -20.32 15.40
N ALA A 329 -4.05 -21.21 15.45
CA ALA A 329 -3.77 -22.21 14.43
C ALA A 329 -3.28 -23.52 15.07
N GLY A 330 -3.66 -24.64 14.48
CA GLY A 330 -3.37 -25.99 14.98
C GLY A 330 -4.54 -26.64 15.72
N PRO A 331 -4.31 -27.81 16.35
CA PRO A 331 -3.01 -28.47 16.49
C PRO A 331 -2.49 -29.02 15.17
N PHE A 332 -1.20 -28.81 14.91
CA PHE A 332 -0.46 -29.40 13.80
C PHE A 332 0.32 -30.60 14.32
N GLU A 333 0.12 -31.76 13.71
CA GLU A 333 0.86 -32.98 14.05
C GLU A 333 2.08 -33.14 13.14
N GLN A 334 3.22 -33.45 13.74
CA GLN A 334 4.51 -33.59 13.09
C GLN A 334 5.19 -34.87 13.59
N SER A 335 5.75 -35.67 12.67
CA SER A 335 6.54 -36.85 13.05
C SER A 335 7.80 -36.45 13.84
N ALA A 336 8.21 -37.27 14.80
CA ALA A 336 9.32 -36.92 15.69
C ALA A 336 10.70 -36.83 15.01
N ASP A 337 10.84 -37.43 13.83
CA ASP A 337 12.04 -37.45 12.99
C ASP A 337 12.03 -36.40 11.88
N ALA A 338 10.91 -35.69 11.69
CA ALA A 338 10.76 -34.67 10.67
C ALA A 338 10.87 -33.27 11.28
N ASN A 339 11.32 -32.29 10.50
CA ASN A 339 11.05 -30.89 10.76
C ASN A 339 9.76 -30.48 10.04
N ALA A 340 8.97 -29.59 10.64
CA ALA A 340 7.81 -29.02 9.97
C ALA A 340 7.76 -27.52 10.21
N THR A 341 7.53 -26.79 9.12
CA THR A 341 7.20 -25.37 9.16
C THR A 341 5.73 -25.22 8.78
N VAL A 342 4.95 -24.62 9.67
CA VAL A 342 3.53 -24.35 9.47
C VAL A 342 3.30 -22.86 9.25
N GLY A 343 2.40 -22.54 8.34
CA GLY A 343 1.93 -21.18 8.14
C GLY A 343 1.02 -20.76 9.29
N LEU A 344 1.27 -19.59 9.85
CA LEU A 344 0.42 -18.95 10.84
C LEU A 344 -0.30 -17.74 10.22
N PRO A 345 -1.48 -17.35 10.78
CA PRO A 345 -2.20 -16.17 10.33
C PRO A 345 -1.34 -14.91 10.29
N GLY A 346 -1.55 -14.05 9.28
CA GLY A 346 -0.81 -12.80 9.14
C GLY A 346 0.58 -12.94 8.50
N GLY A 347 0.85 -14.06 7.83
CA GLY A 347 2.11 -14.28 7.10
C GLY A 347 3.28 -14.63 8.02
N LEU A 348 3.01 -15.17 9.21
CA LEU A 348 4.04 -15.74 10.07
C LEU A 348 4.25 -17.21 9.74
N SER A 349 5.41 -17.75 10.09
CA SER A 349 5.66 -19.18 10.09
C SER A 349 6.18 -19.63 11.44
N LEU A 350 5.79 -20.84 11.83
CA LEU A 350 6.24 -21.52 13.04
C LEU A 350 6.92 -22.81 12.64
N SER A 351 8.09 -23.09 13.19
CA SER A 351 8.84 -24.31 12.93
C SER A 351 9.29 -24.94 14.23
N TRP A 352 9.06 -26.25 14.38
CA TRP A 352 9.64 -27.03 15.46
C TRP A 352 10.73 -27.92 14.89
N ASP A 353 11.92 -27.81 15.46
CA ASP A 353 13.06 -28.66 15.13
C ASP A 353 13.39 -29.58 16.32
N PRO A 354 13.04 -30.88 16.24
CA PRO A 354 13.33 -31.85 17.29
C PRO A 354 14.83 -32.07 17.52
N ALA A 355 15.68 -31.90 16.50
CA ALA A 355 17.10 -32.19 16.58
C ALA A 355 17.84 -31.17 17.45
N VAL A 356 17.46 -29.89 17.35
CA VAL A 356 17.99 -28.81 18.20
C VAL A 356 17.07 -28.43 19.37
N ARG A 357 15.89 -29.06 19.46
CA ARG A 357 14.86 -28.83 20.49
C ARG A 357 14.44 -27.36 20.59
N GLN A 358 14.25 -26.72 19.44
CA GLN A 358 13.91 -25.31 19.35
C GLN A 358 12.64 -25.08 18.54
N LEU A 359 11.83 -24.14 19.05
CA LEU A 359 10.69 -23.58 18.36
C LEU A 359 11.08 -22.22 17.76
N PHE A 360 10.89 -22.07 16.46
CA PHE A 360 11.20 -20.86 15.71
C PHE A 360 9.91 -20.21 15.23
N VAL A 361 9.81 -18.89 15.39
CA VAL A 361 8.80 -18.09 14.68
C VAL A 361 9.50 -17.07 13.81
N ARG A 362 9.02 -16.96 12.57
CA ARG A 362 9.46 -15.95 11.62
C ARG A 362 8.26 -15.15 11.13
N SER A 363 8.45 -13.83 11.04
CA SER A 363 7.51 -12.96 10.34
C SER A 363 7.89 -12.89 8.85
N GLY A 364 6.89 -12.98 7.97
CA GLY A 364 7.07 -12.81 6.53
C GLY A 364 7.31 -11.36 6.12
N ALA A 365 7.22 -11.08 4.83
CA ALA A 365 7.26 -9.74 4.28
C ALA A 365 5.94 -8.98 4.54
N PRO A 366 5.94 -7.64 4.55
CA PRO A 366 4.70 -6.86 4.58
C PRO A 366 3.83 -7.21 3.37
N MET A 367 2.57 -7.57 3.63
CA MET A 367 1.60 -7.91 2.57
C MET A 367 0.82 -6.69 2.07
N CYS A 368 0.76 -5.64 2.89
CA CYS A 368 -0.05 -4.46 2.61
C CYS A 368 0.73 -3.45 1.75
N LYS A 369 0.33 -3.27 0.49
CA LYS A 369 1.07 -2.45 -0.48
C LYS A 369 1.02 -0.96 -0.19
N GLY A 370 -0.04 -0.48 0.45
CA GLY A 370 -0.24 0.94 0.80
C GLY A 370 0.38 1.38 2.13
N VAL A 371 1.10 0.48 2.80
CA VAL A 371 1.80 0.74 4.06
C VAL A 371 3.29 0.53 3.88
N ARG A 372 4.11 1.49 4.31
CA ARG A 372 5.58 1.40 4.22
C ARG A 372 6.25 1.57 5.56
#